data_AF-A0A958DHA4-F1
#
_entry.id   AF-A0A958DHA4-F1
#
_cell.length_a   1.000
_cell.length_b   1.000
_cell.length_c   1.000
_cell.angle_alpha   90.00
_cell.angle_beta   90.00
_cell.angle_gamma   90.00
#
_symmetry.space_group_name_H-M   'P 1'
#
loop_
_entity.id
_entity.type
_entity.pdbx_description
1 polymer ?
#
loop_
_entity_poly.entity_id
_entity_poly.type
_entity_poly.pdbx_seq_one_letter_code
_entity_poly.pdbx_strand_id
1 'polypeptide(L)'
;MSIFKNLFARSPFSPLQQHMEKVADCVSKLEELFEAYRKKDYKKIKKIAEEISALEHAADLTKNEIRNNLPKGLFLAVNRGDLLEILSLQDGLADRAEDIGVMMTMKKLEPLEGMEDLLKQFLDKNLEAVRSTQDVIREMDELLEASFGGKEAEKVRKMIEGVAYLEHEADV
;
A
#
# COMPACT_ATOMS: atom_id res chain seq x y z
N MET A 1 -14.69 19.20 -14.90
CA MET A 1 -14.44 19.31 -13.44
C MET A 1 -13.66 18.07 -13.02
N SER A 2 -12.57 18.22 -12.27
CA SER A 2 -11.75 17.09 -11.81
C SER A 2 -12.54 16.19 -10.86
N ILE A 3 -12.56 14.87 -11.12
CA ILE A 3 -13.28 13.85 -10.32
C ILE A 3 -12.89 13.97 -8.84
N PHE A 4 -11.61 14.20 -8.55
CA PHE A 4 -11.09 14.37 -7.19
C PHE A 4 -11.66 15.57 -6.45
N LYS A 5 -11.94 16.69 -7.12
CA LYS A 5 -12.57 17.84 -6.45
C LYS A 5 -13.97 17.51 -5.94
N ASN A 6 -14.71 16.67 -6.67
CA ASN A 6 -16.02 16.19 -6.23
C ASN A 6 -15.91 15.11 -5.14
N LEU A 7 -14.84 14.30 -5.14
CA LEU A 7 -14.59 13.30 -4.10
C LEU A 7 -14.19 13.94 -2.78
N PHE A 8 -13.26 14.91 -2.78
CA PHE A 8 -12.86 15.65 -1.56
C PHE A 8 -14.02 16.41 -0.90
N ALA A 9 -15.04 16.80 -1.67
CA ALA A 9 -16.25 17.41 -1.14
C ALA A 9 -17.16 16.40 -0.41
N ARG A 10 -17.00 15.09 -0.67
CA ARG A 10 -17.73 14.01 0.02
C ARG A 10 -16.90 13.44 1.17
N SER A 11 -15.62 13.12 0.93
CA SER A 11 -14.67 12.70 1.95
C SER A 11 -13.23 13.08 1.59
N PRO A 12 -12.42 13.55 2.56
CA PRO A 12 -10.99 13.73 2.39
C PRO A 12 -10.19 12.42 2.22
N PHE A 13 -10.73 11.27 2.62
CA PHE A 13 -10.03 9.98 2.59
C PHE A 13 -10.32 9.14 1.34
N SER A 14 -11.45 9.33 0.66
CA SER A 14 -11.79 8.56 -0.54
C SER A 14 -10.67 8.55 -1.62
N PRO A 15 -9.95 9.66 -1.87
CA PRO A 15 -8.80 9.63 -2.77
C PRO A 15 -7.62 8.80 -2.24
N LEU A 16 -7.37 8.81 -0.92
CA LEU A 16 -6.34 7.98 -0.29
C LEU A 16 -6.69 6.49 -0.34
N GLN A 17 -7.98 6.13 -0.25
CA GLN A 17 -8.43 4.75 -0.43
C GLN A 17 -8.15 4.26 -1.85
N GLN A 18 -8.48 5.05 -2.87
CA GLN A 18 -8.20 4.70 -4.28
C GLN A 18 -6.69 4.55 -4.55
N HIS A 19 -5.87 5.41 -3.95
CA HIS A 19 -4.43 5.27 -4.04
C HIS A 19 -3.94 3.98 -3.35
N MET A 20 -4.40 3.72 -2.12
CA MET A 20 -4.03 2.53 -1.37
C MET A 20 -4.46 1.22 -2.06
N GLU A 21 -5.58 1.21 -2.79
CA GLU A 21 -5.97 0.08 -3.64
C GLU A 21 -4.94 -0.24 -4.71
N LYS A 22 -4.48 0.77 -5.46
CA LYS A 22 -3.44 0.59 -6.49
C LYS A 22 -2.11 0.17 -5.88
N VAL A 23 -1.75 0.73 -4.73
CA VAL A 23 -0.57 0.34 -3.97
C VAL A 23 -0.65 -1.13 -3.54
N ALA A 24 -1.79 -1.56 -2.99
CA ALA A 24 -1.99 -2.95 -2.58
C ALA A 24 -1.91 -3.91 -3.78
N ASP A 25 -2.49 -3.54 -4.92
CA ASP A 25 -2.37 -4.31 -6.17
C ASP A 25 -0.91 -4.45 -6.61
N CYS A 26 -0.14 -3.35 -6.57
CA CYS A 26 1.29 -3.34 -6.88
C CYS A 26 2.08 -4.28 -5.95
N VAL A 27 1.91 -4.12 -4.63
CA VAL A 27 2.62 -4.93 -3.62
C VAL A 27 2.24 -6.41 -3.70
N SER A 28 0.98 -6.73 -4.01
CA SER A 28 0.52 -8.12 -4.10
C SER A 28 1.25 -8.95 -5.16
N LYS A 29 1.78 -8.30 -6.21
CA LYS A 29 2.57 -8.97 -7.26
C LYS A 29 3.89 -9.55 -6.77
N LEU A 30 4.36 -9.14 -5.59
CA LEU A 30 5.53 -9.75 -4.96
C LEU A 30 5.29 -11.25 -4.70
N GLU A 31 4.08 -11.69 -4.39
CA GLU A 31 3.79 -13.12 -4.22
C GLU A 31 4.09 -13.92 -5.51
N GLU A 32 3.62 -13.43 -6.66
CA GLU A 32 3.90 -14.05 -7.95
C GLU A 32 5.39 -13.98 -8.32
N LEU A 33 6.05 -12.87 -7.98
CA LEU A 33 7.47 -12.62 -8.25
C LEU A 33 8.35 -13.62 -7.50
N PHE A 34 8.12 -13.79 -6.20
CA PHE A 34 8.87 -14.73 -5.36
C PHE A 34 8.57 -16.18 -5.72
N GLU A 35 7.35 -16.49 -6.17
CA GLU A 35 7.05 -17.82 -6.72
C GLU A 35 7.82 -18.13 -8.00
N ALA A 36 7.97 -17.15 -8.90
CA ALA A 36 8.80 -17.28 -10.09
C ALA A 36 10.29 -17.46 -9.73
N TYR A 37 10.76 -16.75 -8.69
CA TYR A 37 12.11 -16.90 -8.16
C TYR A 37 12.38 -18.30 -7.61
N ARG A 38 11.48 -18.86 -6.79
CA ARG A 38 11.61 -20.24 -6.30
C ARG A 38 11.72 -21.27 -7.42
N LYS A 39 10.98 -21.05 -8.52
CA LYS A 39 11.00 -21.90 -9.72
C LYS A 39 12.15 -21.61 -10.68
N LYS A 40 13.02 -20.64 -10.38
CA LYS A 40 14.10 -20.16 -11.26
C LYS A 40 13.61 -19.71 -12.63
N ASP A 41 12.38 -19.23 -12.72
CA ASP A 41 11.78 -18.73 -13.97
C ASP A 41 12.13 -17.26 -14.19
N TYR A 42 13.38 -17.02 -14.62
CA TYR A 42 13.91 -15.68 -14.85
C TYR A 42 13.16 -14.89 -15.93
N LYS A 43 12.50 -15.56 -16.88
CA LYS A 43 11.68 -14.88 -17.89
C LYS A 43 10.40 -14.35 -17.25
N LYS A 44 9.75 -15.16 -16.40
CA LYS A 44 8.57 -14.75 -15.65
C LYS A 44 8.89 -13.66 -14.63
N ILE A 45 10.04 -13.73 -13.94
CA ILE A 45 10.52 -12.65 -13.06
C ILE A 45 10.55 -11.31 -13.81
N LYS A 46 11.18 -11.27 -14.99
CA LYS A 46 11.27 -10.04 -15.79
C LYS A 46 9.88 -9.50 -16.15
N LYS A 47 8.98 -10.37 -16.58
CA LYS A 47 7.60 -9.98 -16.93
C LYS A 47 6.85 -9.40 -15.72
N ILE A 48 6.95 -10.06 -14.57
CA ILE A 48 6.27 -9.57 -13.35
C ILE A 48 6.87 -8.24 -12.89
N ALA A 49 8.19 -8.05 -12.98
CA ALA A 49 8.82 -6.77 -12.66
C ALA A 49 8.30 -5.63 -13.56
N GLU A 50 8.08 -5.89 -14.86
CA GLU A 50 7.44 -4.94 -15.78
C GLU A 50 5.97 -4.65 -15.38
N GLU A 51 5.22 -5.66 -14.93
CA GLU A 51 3.86 -5.50 -14.40
C GLU A 51 3.84 -4.66 -13.11
N ILE A 52 4.79 -4.88 -12.19
CA ILE A 52 4.95 -4.11 -10.95
C ILE A 52 5.25 -2.64 -11.27
N SER A 53 6.23 -2.37 -12.14
CA SER A 53 6.57 -0.99 -12.54
C SER A 53 5.39 -0.26 -13.20
N ALA A 54 4.56 -0.97 -13.98
CA ALA A 54 3.35 -0.37 -14.53
C ALA A 54 2.28 -0.05 -13.46
N LEU A 55 2.16 -0.88 -12.41
CA LEU A 55 1.25 -0.65 -11.29
C LEU A 55 1.73 0.48 -10.37
N GLU A 56 3.03 0.54 -10.06
CA GLU A 56 3.67 1.65 -9.36
C GLU A 56 3.39 2.96 -10.11
N HIS A 57 3.63 2.98 -11.42
CA HIS A 57 3.42 4.20 -12.20
C HIS A 57 1.96 4.67 -12.15
N ALA A 58 1.01 3.73 -12.17
CA ALA A 58 -0.41 4.04 -12.00
C ALA A 58 -0.76 4.58 -10.60
N ALA A 59 -0.07 4.11 -9.55
CA ALA A 59 -0.18 4.65 -8.21
C ALA A 59 0.41 6.08 -8.12
N ASP A 60 1.61 6.32 -8.66
CA ASP A 60 2.25 7.64 -8.66
C ASP A 60 1.41 8.69 -9.40
N LEU A 61 0.84 8.34 -10.57
CA LEU A 61 -0.10 9.21 -11.28
C LEU A 61 -1.29 9.62 -10.37
N THR A 62 -1.82 8.67 -9.61
CA THR A 62 -2.93 8.92 -8.67
C THR A 62 -2.50 9.82 -7.52
N LYS A 63 -1.33 9.57 -6.94
CA LYS A 63 -0.72 10.45 -5.92
C LYS A 63 -0.53 11.87 -6.42
N ASN A 64 -0.06 12.05 -7.65
CA ASN A 64 0.11 13.37 -8.25
C ASN A 64 -1.24 14.06 -8.46
N GLU A 65 -2.26 13.32 -8.92
CA GLU A 65 -3.62 13.84 -9.01
C GLU A 65 -4.18 14.28 -7.65
N ILE A 66 -3.97 13.48 -6.59
CA ILE A 66 -4.35 13.82 -5.22
C ILE A 66 -3.67 15.11 -4.77
N ARG A 67 -2.33 15.18 -4.88
CA ARG A 67 -1.55 16.37 -4.49
C ARG A 67 -2.01 17.65 -5.21
N ASN A 68 -2.31 17.54 -6.49
CA ASN A 68 -2.75 18.66 -7.32
C ASN A 68 -4.18 19.13 -7.03
N ASN A 69 -5.04 18.24 -6.52
CA ASN A 69 -6.44 18.54 -6.27
C ASN A 69 -6.76 18.74 -4.78
N LEU A 70 -5.82 18.46 -3.87
CA LEU A 70 -6.00 18.61 -2.43
C LEU A 70 -6.24 20.09 -2.06
N PRO A 71 -7.38 20.44 -1.44
CA PRO A 71 -7.70 21.83 -1.09
C PRO A 71 -6.65 22.46 -0.17
N LYS A 72 -6.37 23.75 -0.35
CA LYS A 72 -5.39 24.52 0.45
C LYS A 72 -6.02 25.30 1.63
N GLY A 73 -7.33 25.20 1.84
CA GLY A 73 -8.12 26.15 2.66
C GLY A 73 -8.69 25.62 3.98
N LEU A 74 -9.33 26.52 4.74
CA LEU A 74 -9.77 26.42 6.16
C LEU A 74 -10.89 25.40 6.49
N PHE A 75 -11.39 24.63 5.53
CA PHE A 75 -12.62 23.82 5.66
C PHE A 75 -12.39 22.30 5.54
N LEU A 76 -11.15 21.82 5.68
CA LEU A 76 -10.86 20.39 5.79
C LEU A 76 -11.07 19.94 7.23
N ALA A 77 -11.80 18.83 7.43
CA ALA A 77 -12.03 18.23 8.74
C ALA A 77 -10.74 17.66 9.38
N VAL A 78 -9.67 17.53 8.59
CA VAL A 78 -8.38 16.96 8.99
C VAL A 78 -7.23 17.82 8.46
N ASN A 79 -6.05 17.72 9.08
CA ASN A 79 -4.88 18.48 8.64
C ASN A 79 -4.43 18.01 7.25
N ARG A 80 -4.15 18.97 6.35
CA ARG A 80 -3.65 18.70 5.00
C ARG A 80 -2.28 17.99 5.01
N GLY A 81 -1.42 18.35 5.96
CA GLY A 81 -0.11 17.74 6.16
C GLY A 81 -0.23 16.24 6.44
N ASP A 82 -1.08 15.87 7.39
CA ASP A 82 -1.30 14.46 7.76
C ASP A 82 -1.81 13.63 6.57
N LEU A 83 -2.73 14.18 5.77
CA LEU A 83 -3.19 13.50 4.54
C LEU A 83 -2.05 13.28 3.53
N LEU A 84 -1.16 14.26 3.37
CA LEU A 84 -0.01 14.15 2.48
C LEU A 84 1.06 13.19 3.03
N GLU A 85 1.20 13.11 4.34
CA GLU A 85 2.08 12.15 5.00
C GLU A 85 1.56 10.72 4.78
N ILE A 86 0.28 10.46 5.02
CA ILE A 86 -0.35 9.16 4.71
C ILE A 86 -0.13 8.82 3.23
N LEU A 87 -0.41 9.75 2.31
CA LEU A 87 -0.20 9.54 0.89
C LEU A 87 1.26 9.15 0.56
N SER A 88 2.22 9.83 1.19
CA SER A 88 3.65 9.55 0.99
C SER A 88 4.07 8.19 1.55
N LEU A 89 3.48 7.76 2.67
CA LEU A 89 3.75 6.45 3.26
C LEU A 89 3.18 5.32 2.40
N GLN A 90 1.96 5.48 1.88
CA GLN A 90 1.35 4.52 0.96
C GLN A 90 2.18 4.36 -0.31
N ASP A 91 2.62 5.46 -0.90
CA ASP A 91 3.45 5.51 -2.10
C ASP A 91 4.76 4.75 -1.91
N GLY A 92 5.41 4.96 -0.76
CA GLY A 92 6.63 4.23 -0.41
C GLY A 92 6.46 2.69 -0.40
N LEU A 93 5.26 2.14 -0.20
CA LEU A 93 5.04 0.70 -0.31
C LEU A 93 5.13 0.22 -1.78
N ALA A 94 4.56 0.98 -2.72
CA ALA A 94 4.63 0.66 -4.14
C ALA A 94 6.06 0.82 -4.68
N ASP A 95 6.75 1.90 -4.30
CA ASP A 95 8.17 2.13 -4.63
C ASP A 95 9.03 0.94 -4.19
N ARG A 96 8.80 0.42 -2.98
CA ARG A 96 9.55 -0.73 -2.46
C ARG A 96 9.26 -2.02 -3.24
N ALA A 97 8.02 -2.23 -3.66
CA ALA A 97 7.68 -3.37 -4.51
C ALA A 97 8.38 -3.27 -5.88
N GLU A 98 8.42 -2.08 -6.47
CA GLU A 98 9.15 -1.83 -7.72
C GLU A 98 10.66 -2.05 -7.55
N ASP A 99 11.27 -1.48 -6.51
CA ASP A 99 12.68 -1.67 -6.17
C ASP A 99 13.03 -3.16 -6.10
N ILE A 100 12.22 -3.96 -5.40
CA ILE A 100 12.41 -5.42 -5.31
C ILE A 100 12.31 -6.07 -6.69
N GLY A 101 11.28 -5.74 -7.47
CA GLY A 101 11.09 -6.22 -8.84
C GLY A 101 12.30 -5.95 -9.71
N VAL A 102 12.75 -4.70 -9.76
CA VAL A 102 13.92 -4.26 -10.54
C VAL A 102 15.17 -4.98 -10.08
N MET A 103 15.46 -5.02 -8.77
CA MET A 103 16.64 -5.69 -8.22
C MET A 103 16.71 -7.17 -8.62
N MET A 104 15.58 -7.88 -8.61
CA MET A 104 15.51 -9.30 -9.00
C MET A 104 15.76 -9.53 -10.50
N THR A 105 15.67 -8.50 -11.34
CA THR A 105 16.03 -8.59 -12.76
C THR A 105 17.52 -8.32 -13.04
N MET A 106 18.22 -7.66 -12.11
CA MET A 106 19.62 -7.24 -12.34
C MET A 106 20.58 -8.42 -12.38
N LYS A 107 20.28 -9.49 -11.66
CA LYS A 107 21.07 -10.73 -11.62
C LYS A 107 20.15 -11.93 -11.50
N LYS A 108 20.60 -13.07 -12.03
CA LYS A 108 19.97 -14.37 -11.77
C LYS A 108 20.28 -14.79 -10.34
N LEU A 109 19.38 -14.44 -9.43
CA LEU A 109 19.45 -14.87 -8.04
C LEU A 109 19.07 -16.34 -7.97
N GLU A 110 19.91 -17.16 -7.33
CA GLU A 110 19.57 -18.54 -7.03
C GLU A 110 18.83 -18.59 -5.68
N PRO A 111 17.75 -19.39 -5.54
CA PRO A 111 17.15 -19.71 -4.25
C PRO A 111 18.17 -20.22 -3.24
N LEU A 112 18.15 -19.65 -2.04
CA LEU A 112 18.99 -20.10 -0.92
C LEU A 112 18.38 -21.38 -0.32
N GLU A 113 19.11 -22.48 -0.42
CA GLU A 113 18.68 -23.78 0.10
C GLU A 113 18.46 -23.71 1.61
N GLY A 114 17.29 -24.15 2.05
CA GLY A 114 16.88 -24.16 3.47
C GLY A 114 16.28 -22.84 3.96
N MET A 115 16.14 -21.83 3.10
CA MET A 115 15.52 -20.54 3.44
C MET A 115 14.17 -20.31 2.76
N GLU A 116 13.69 -21.27 1.96
CA GLU A 116 12.49 -21.10 1.13
C GLU A 116 11.23 -20.84 1.97
N ASP A 117 11.04 -21.62 3.04
CA ASP A 117 9.89 -21.49 3.93
C ASP A 117 9.96 -20.23 4.80
N LEU A 118 11.16 -19.86 5.25
CA LEU A 118 11.39 -18.63 6.02
C LEU A 118 11.10 -17.39 5.16
N LEU A 119 11.60 -17.37 3.93
CA LEU A 119 11.36 -16.28 2.99
C LEU A 119 9.87 -16.17 2.62
N LYS A 120 9.18 -17.31 2.45
CA LYS A 120 7.74 -17.32 2.20
C LYS A 120 6.97 -16.74 3.40
N GLN A 121 7.27 -17.19 4.61
CA GLN A 121 6.61 -16.68 5.82
C GLN A 121 6.85 -15.17 6.01
N PHE A 122 8.08 -14.72 5.81
CA PHE A 122 8.43 -13.29 5.86
C PHE A 122 7.63 -12.48 4.84
N LEU A 123 7.55 -12.95 3.59
CA LEU A 123 6.76 -12.28 2.55
C LEU A 123 5.27 -12.27 2.90
N ASP A 124 4.71 -13.41 3.29
CA ASP A 124 3.28 -13.53 3.62
C ASP A 124 2.88 -12.56 4.73
N LYS A 125 3.70 -12.44 5.79
CA LYS A 125 3.45 -11.53 6.92
C LYS A 125 3.50 -10.07 6.51
N ASN A 126 4.48 -9.67 5.68
CA ASN A 126 4.53 -8.31 5.14
C ASN A 126 3.31 -8.00 4.26
N LEU A 127 2.89 -8.94 3.40
CA LEU A 127 1.69 -8.78 2.58
C LEU A 127 0.41 -8.70 3.42
N GLU A 128 0.34 -9.44 4.53
CA GLU A 128 -0.76 -9.37 5.50
C GLU A 128 -0.83 -7.99 6.18
N ALA A 129 0.31 -7.43 6.61
CA ALA A 129 0.37 -6.09 7.19
C ALA A 129 -0.10 -5.01 6.20
N VAL A 130 0.29 -5.11 4.93
CA VAL A 130 -0.18 -4.19 3.87
C VAL A 130 -1.69 -4.29 3.64
N ARG A 131 -2.24 -5.52 3.60
CA ARG A 131 -3.69 -5.73 3.50
C ARG A 131 -4.45 -5.16 4.71
N SER A 132 -3.95 -5.40 5.93
CA SER A 132 -4.56 -4.84 7.15
C SER A 132 -4.48 -3.31 7.16
N THR A 133 -3.41 -2.72 6.64
CA THR A 133 -3.29 -1.25 6.48
C THR A 133 -4.30 -0.72 5.48
N GLN A 134 -4.51 -1.42 4.36
CA GLN A 134 -5.55 -1.08 3.38
C GLN A 134 -6.94 -1.07 4.02
N ASP A 135 -7.25 -2.06 4.87
CA ASP A 135 -8.53 -2.11 5.58
C ASP A 135 -8.68 -0.95 6.56
N VAL A 136 -7.62 -0.54 7.28
CA VAL A 136 -7.65 0.68 8.12
C VAL A 136 -7.98 1.92 7.28
N ILE A 137 -7.38 2.07 6.10
CA ILE A 137 -7.63 3.22 5.22
C ILE A 137 -9.08 3.26 4.69
N ARG A 138 -9.67 2.10 4.41
CA ARG A 138 -11.09 1.98 4.01
C ARG A 138 -12.05 2.48 5.08
N GLU A 139 -11.70 2.26 6.34
CA GLU A 139 -12.53 2.60 7.50
C GLU A 139 -12.51 4.09 7.89
N MET A 140 -11.60 4.87 7.28
CA MET A 140 -11.44 6.29 7.64
C MET A 140 -12.66 7.15 7.32
N ASP A 141 -13.50 6.76 6.36
CA ASP A 141 -14.76 7.46 6.05
C ASP A 141 -15.78 7.27 7.15
N GLU A 142 -15.97 6.02 7.61
CA GLU A 142 -16.87 5.68 8.71
C GLU A 142 -16.43 6.39 10.01
N LEU A 143 -15.11 6.43 10.24
CA LEU A 143 -14.55 7.15 11.38
C LEU A 143 -14.81 8.67 11.31
N LEU A 144 -14.72 9.25 10.12
CA LEU A 144 -15.02 10.67 9.90
C LEU A 144 -16.50 10.97 10.12
N GLU A 145 -17.41 10.12 9.61
CA GLU A 145 -18.86 10.25 9.82
C GLU A 145 -19.22 10.17 11.31
N ALA A 146 -18.51 9.34 12.07
CA ALA A 146 -18.61 9.26 13.52
C ALA A 146 -17.88 10.38 14.28
N SER A 147 -17.36 11.40 13.57
CA SER A 147 -16.60 12.52 14.13
C SER A 147 -15.41 12.08 14.99
N PHE A 148 -14.74 11.00 14.59
CA PHE A 148 -13.58 10.41 15.27
C PHE A 148 -13.87 9.94 16.70
N GLY A 149 -15.13 9.63 17.01
CA GLY A 149 -15.57 9.16 18.32
C GLY A 149 -16.32 7.83 18.29
N GLY A 150 -16.79 7.40 19.45
CA GLY A 150 -17.69 6.26 19.55
C GLY A 150 -17.05 4.90 19.29
N LYS A 151 -17.86 3.96 18.79
CA LYS A 151 -17.45 2.56 18.57
C LYS A 151 -16.55 2.43 17.34
N GLU A 152 -16.67 3.36 16.42
CA GLU A 152 -15.98 3.47 15.15
C GLU A 152 -14.53 3.86 15.40
N ALA A 153 -14.27 4.81 16.31
CA ALA A 153 -12.93 5.12 16.79
C ALA A 153 -12.27 3.92 17.48
N GLU A 154 -13.03 3.18 18.29
CA GLU A 154 -12.51 1.98 18.97
C GLU A 154 -12.22 0.84 17.98
N LYS A 155 -13.07 0.67 16.95
CA LYS A 155 -12.86 -0.29 15.84
C LYS A 155 -11.54 0.02 15.13
N VAL A 156 -11.35 1.26 14.67
CA VAL A 156 -10.13 1.66 13.94
C VAL A 156 -8.89 1.52 14.83
N ARG A 157 -8.96 1.88 16.13
CA ARG A 157 -7.85 1.66 17.07
C ARG A 157 -7.42 0.19 17.14
N LYS A 158 -8.38 -0.73 17.27
CA LYS A 158 -8.08 -2.17 17.28
C LYS A 158 -7.48 -2.66 15.98
N MET A 159 -7.90 -2.10 14.85
CA MET A 159 -7.30 -2.43 13.55
C MET A 159 -5.84 -1.95 13.48
N ILE A 160 -5.55 -0.75 13.98
CA ILE A 160 -4.17 -0.24 14.06
C ILE A 160 -3.31 -1.10 15.00
N GLU A 161 -3.84 -1.52 16.15
CA GLU A 161 -3.16 -2.48 17.04
C GLU A 161 -2.88 -3.82 16.33
N GLY A 162 -3.80 -4.28 15.49
CA GLY A 162 -3.60 -5.46 14.64
C GLY A 162 -2.47 -5.29 13.62
N VAL A 163 -2.38 -4.13 12.96
CA VAL A 163 -1.26 -3.81 12.06
C VAL A 163 0.07 -3.81 12.81
N ALA A 164 0.13 -3.16 13.98
CA ALA A 164 1.33 -3.11 14.80
C ALA A 164 1.78 -4.50 15.29
N TYR A 165 0.82 -5.40 15.55
CA TYR A 165 1.12 -6.79 15.88
C TYR A 165 1.73 -7.55 14.69
N LEU A 166 1.18 -7.39 13.48
CA LEU A 166 1.71 -8.01 12.27
C LEU A 166 3.12 -7.50 11.93
N GLU A 167 3.38 -6.21 12.13
CA GLU A 167 4.72 -5.61 12.02
C GLU A 167 5.69 -6.27 13.00
N HIS A 168 5.30 -6.42 14.27
CA HIS A 168 6.12 -7.10 15.26
C HIS A 168 6.41 -8.57 14.90
N GLU A 169 5.42 -9.30 14.36
CA GLU A 169 5.62 -10.67 13.89
C GLU A 169 6.56 -10.77 12.69
N ALA A 170 6.65 -9.74 11.86
CA ALA A 170 7.56 -9.72 10.71
C ALA A 170 9.02 -9.43 11.11
N ASP A 171 9.24 -8.77 12.25
CA ASP A 171 10.55 -8.42 12.80
C ASP A 171 11.26 -9.57 13.57
N VAL A 172 10.50 -10.59 13.97
CA VAL A 172 10.96 -11.71 14.84
C VAL A 172 11.26 -12.96 14.04
#